data_AF-A0A5P9J7R3-F1
#
_entry.id   AF-A0A5P9J7R3-F1
#
_cell.length_a   1.000
_cell.length_b   1.000
_cell.length_c   1.000
_cell.angle_alpha   90.00
_cell.angle_beta   90.00
_cell.angle_gamma   90.00
#
_symmetry.space_group_name_H-M   'P 1'
#
loop_
_entity.id
_entity.type
_entity.pdbx_description
1 polymer ?
#
loop_
_entity_poly.entity_id
_entity_poly.type
_entity_poly.pdbx_seq_one_letter_code
_entity_poly.pdbx_strand_id
1 'polypeptide(L)'
;MRLALSSLLLCALAVFSMATNAQDTSKVAEIAEQLSENQQQFERDQLQIKAHQDELTLLHTQLQRMQAQVKQAERQQQLAKQALDEGYQTFLKDPNTPLTSLQKDYQQATQALHDKQAQIHAQQAAISGQRESISTLNTAVAQNRKSKLALQQSLDQARVERLRTEFARKGTLEVVHTINCQRDETLGQCERRGQQQGLSKATSRFLDQVYNNLSEYRLVSAKRDLANARVKVVSSHVVDSAFSGQGNFNVNLSVAMAGEVDNSQLCSLLEVDPGYCQSRTITVNRLQNHTINNEVSQGQLSEQSDNTDSAIEVGRIAALGDFQEHAKNVEQVTLTVRSNVVEDTVFINGEPYGQTKLDVTLPLGEYQVEVRKPGYKSYQVKVVLEKPQVVYAQLSKSAVKLASK
;
A
#
# COMPACT_ATOMS: atom_id res chain seq x y z
N MET A 1 1.20 -49.41 27.73
CA MET A 1 2.52 -49.84 27.23
C MET A 1 3.04 -48.76 26.31
N ARG A 2 4.11 -48.07 26.75
CA ARG A 2 4.98 -47.22 25.92
C ARG A 2 5.85 -48.13 25.05
N LEU A 3 6.35 -47.62 23.93
CA LEU A 3 7.59 -47.95 23.16
C LEU A 3 7.34 -47.55 21.69
N ALA A 4 8.23 -46.90 20.94
CA ALA A 4 9.61 -46.49 21.19
C ALA A 4 9.98 -45.34 20.24
N LEU A 5 10.86 -44.47 20.73
CA LEU A 5 11.69 -43.54 19.98
C LEU A 5 12.61 -44.30 19.02
N SER A 6 12.89 -43.72 17.84
CA SER A 6 14.13 -44.01 17.11
C SER A 6 14.73 -42.72 16.57
N SER A 7 15.76 -42.29 17.28
CA SER A 7 16.78 -41.33 16.89
C SER A 7 17.66 -41.88 15.78
N LEU A 8 18.02 -41.06 14.80
CA LEU A 8 19.25 -41.23 14.02
C LEU A 8 19.91 -39.85 13.84
N LEU A 9 20.91 -39.64 14.69
CA LEU A 9 22.01 -38.70 14.53
C LEU A 9 23.00 -39.31 13.54
N LEU A 10 23.57 -38.54 12.61
CA LEU A 10 25.02 -38.29 12.49
C LEU A 10 25.43 -37.65 11.15
N CYS A 11 26.12 -36.52 11.31
CA CYS A 11 27.30 -36.04 10.59
C CYS A 11 27.24 -35.59 9.12
N ALA A 12 27.42 -34.27 9.01
CA ALA A 12 28.52 -33.60 8.33
C ALA A 12 28.55 -33.64 6.80
N LEU A 13 28.42 -32.45 6.21
CA LEU A 13 29.48 -31.84 5.39
C LEU A 13 29.23 -30.33 5.30
N ALA A 14 30.15 -29.57 5.87
CA ALA A 14 30.28 -28.15 5.61
C ALA A 14 30.69 -27.99 4.13
N VAL A 15 29.79 -27.46 3.31
CA VAL A 15 30.16 -26.84 2.05
C VAL A 15 30.18 -25.35 2.29
N PHE A 16 31.40 -24.82 2.49
CA PHE A 16 31.66 -23.39 2.43
C PHE A 16 31.64 -23.00 0.95
N SER A 17 30.44 -22.78 0.41
CA SER A 17 30.27 -22.20 -0.92
C SER A 17 30.12 -20.69 -0.78
N MET A 18 30.98 -19.95 -1.48
CA MET A 18 30.91 -18.50 -1.58
C MET A 18 29.53 -18.08 -2.11
N ALA A 19 28.70 -17.50 -1.25
CA ALA A 19 27.46 -16.83 -1.66
C ALA A 19 27.04 -15.79 -0.60
N THR A 20 27.80 -14.71 -0.47
CA THR A 20 27.35 -13.56 0.34
C THR A 20 26.38 -12.64 -0.39
N ASN A 21 25.68 -13.13 -1.43
CA ASN A 21 24.61 -12.38 -2.14
C ASN A 21 23.23 -13.03 -1.97
N ALA A 22 23.12 -14.21 -1.35
CA ALA A 22 21.83 -14.90 -1.23
C ALA A 22 20.85 -14.14 -0.32
N GLN A 23 21.34 -13.40 0.68
CA GLN A 23 20.52 -12.87 1.76
C GLN A 23 19.74 -11.60 1.41
N ASP A 24 20.24 -10.73 0.54
CA ASP A 24 19.49 -9.52 0.12
C ASP A 24 18.63 -9.79 -1.11
N THR A 25 19.06 -10.71 -1.98
CA THR A 25 18.25 -11.21 -3.09
C THR A 25 17.02 -11.96 -2.57
N SER A 26 17.17 -12.74 -1.48
CA SER A 26 16.05 -13.43 -0.83
C SER A 26 15.07 -12.47 -0.17
N LYS A 27 15.54 -11.37 0.45
CA LYS A 27 14.64 -10.37 1.07
C LYS A 27 13.73 -9.69 0.06
N VAL A 28 14.28 -9.24 -1.08
CA VAL A 28 13.47 -8.60 -2.13
C VAL A 28 12.43 -9.57 -2.68
N ALA A 29 12.82 -10.84 -2.89
CA ALA A 29 11.90 -11.88 -3.35
C ALA A 29 10.81 -12.19 -2.32
N GLU A 30 11.17 -12.31 -1.04
CA GLU A 30 10.23 -12.57 0.07
C GLU A 30 9.21 -11.44 0.22
N ILE A 31 9.64 -10.17 0.20
CA ILE A 31 8.73 -9.02 0.28
C ILE A 31 7.81 -8.97 -0.95
N ALA A 32 8.32 -9.27 -2.13
CA ALA A 32 7.52 -9.32 -3.35
C ALA A 32 6.46 -10.43 -3.30
N GLU A 33 6.79 -11.59 -2.71
CA GLU A 33 5.84 -12.68 -2.48
C GLU A 33 4.75 -12.27 -1.49
N GLN A 34 5.12 -11.68 -0.34
CA GLN A 34 4.16 -11.13 0.63
C GLN A 34 3.24 -10.07 0.01
N LEU A 35 3.78 -9.21 -0.87
CA LEU A 35 2.99 -8.21 -1.59
C LEU A 35 1.98 -8.87 -2.54
N SER A 36 2.39 -9.94 -3.23
CA SER A 36 1.50 -10.73 -4.10
C SER A 36 0.38 -11.40 -3.29
N GLU A 37 0.71 -12.04 -2.17
CA GLU A 37 -0.28 -12.64 -1.26
C GLU A 37 -1.27 -11.60 -0.72
N ASN A 38 -0.78 -10.43 -0.31
CA ASN A 38 -1.62 -9.34 0.17
C ASN A 38 -2.60 -8.85 -0.93
N GLN A 39 -2.14 -8.75 -2.18
CA GLN A 39 -2.98 -8.38 -3.32
C GLN A 39 -4.05 -9.44 -3.61
N GLN A 40 -3.69 -10.72 -3.59
CA GLN A 40 -4.65 -11.81 -3.75
C GLN A 40 -5.69 -11.81 -2.62
N GLN A 41 -5.27 -11.58 -1.37
CA GLN A 41 -6.20 -11.47 -0.25
C GLN A 41 -7.17 -10.31 -0.43
N PHE A 42 -6.66 -9.13 -0.82
CA PHE A 42 -7.49 -7.96 -1.09
C PHE A 42 -8.56 -8.25 -2.17
N GLU A 43 -8.20 -8.90 -3.27
CA GLU A 43 -9.14 -9.25 -4.33
C GLU A 43 -10.19 -10.26 -3.85
N ARG A 44 -9.80 -11.26 -3.05
CA ARG A 44 -10.73 -12.22 -2.44
C ARG A 44 -11.73 -11.51 -1.53
N ASP A 45 -11.27 -10.62 -0.65
CA ASP A 45 -12.14 -9.89 0.28
C ASP A 45 -13.14 -9.00 -0.48
N GLN A 46 -12.70 -8.34 -1.56
CA GLN A 46 -13.58 -7.53 -2.43
C GLN A 46 -14.67 -8.37 -3.10
N LEU A 47 -14.33 -9.57 -3.57
CA LEU A 47 -15.30 -10.50 -4.15
C LEU A 47 -16.32 -10.98 -3.10
N GLN A 48 -15.87 -11.26 -1.87
CA GLN A 48 -16.78 -11.64 -0.77
C GLN A 48 -17.71 -10.49 -0.38
N ILE A 49 -17.21 -9.25 -0.29
CA ILE A 49 -18.04 -8.06 -0.05
C ILE A 49 -19.14 -7.97 -1.10
N LYS A 50 -18.80 -8.14 -2.38
CA LYS A 50 -19.77 -8.12 -3.47
C LYS A 50 -20.81 -9.23 -3.33
N ALA A 51 -20.40 -10.45 -3.00
CA ALA A 51 -21.33 -11.56 -2.77
C ALA A 51 -22.32 -11.26 -1.65
N HIS A 52 -21.85 -10.71 -0.51
CA HIS A 52 -22.72 -10.30 0.59
C HIS A 52 -23.65 -9.14 0.21
N GLN A 53 -23.21 -8.20 -0.63
CA GLN A 53 -24.06 -7.11 -1.14
C GLN A 53 -25.18 -7.63 -2.06
N ASP A 54 -24.87 -8.59 -2.93
CA ASP A 54 -25.85 -9.23 -3.80
C ASP A 54 -26.88 -10.03 -2.96
N GLU A 55 -26.42 -10.76 -1.94
CA GLU A 55 -27.29 -11.47 -1.00
C GLU A 55 -28.18 -10.51 -0.20
N LEU A 56 -27.63 -9.39 0.29
CA LEU A 56 -28.41 -8.36 0.96
C LEU A 56 -29.54 -7.83 0.07
N THR A 57 -29.27 -7.61 -1.22
CA THR A 57 -30.28 -7.13 -2.17
C THR A 57 -31.44 -8.13 -2.29
N LEU A 58 -31.13 -9.42 -2.32
CA LEU A 58 -32.12 -10.49 -2.31
C LEU A 58 -32.93 -10.49 -1.00
N LEU A 59 -32.26 -10.46 0.16
CA LEU A 59 -32.92 -10.49 1.48
C LEU A 59 -33.84 -9.29 1.70
N HIS A 60 -33.46 -8.09 1.24
CA HIS A 60 -34.32 -6.91 1.32
C HIS A 60 -35.58 -7.05 0.44
N THR A 61 -35.42 -7.63 -0.76
CA THR A 61 -36.55 -7.90 -1.66
C THR A 61 -37.53 -8.90 -1.03
N GLN A 62 -37.01 -9.94 -0.39
CA GLN A 62 -37.83 -10.91 0.35
C GLN A 62 -38.55 -10.26 1.54
N LEU A 63 -37.85 -9.43 2.32
CA LEU A 63 -38.45 -8.70 3.43
C LEU A 63 -39.62 -7.82 2.99
N GLN A 64 -39.51 -7.12 1.86
CA GLN A 64 -40.61 -6.31 1.31
C GLN A 64 -41.85 -7.17 0.98
N ARG A 65 -41.65 -8.37 0.41
CA ARG A 65 -42.74 -9.32 0.15
C ARG A 65 -43.38 -9.81 1.45
N MET A 66 -42.57 -10.14 2.46
CA MET A 66 -43.06 -10.58 3.77
C MET A 66 -43.86 -9.48 4.48
N GLN A 67 -43.43 -8.22 4.39
CA GLN A 67 -44.18 -7.08 4.92
C GLN A 67 -45.57 -6.94 4.29
N ALA A 68 -45.71 -7.19 2.98
CA ALA A 68 -47.01 -7.21 2.32
C ALA A 68 -47.90 -8.35 2.85
N GLN A 69 -47.33 -9.53 3.12
CA GLN A 69 -48.06 -10.65 3.70
C GLN A 69 -48.50 -10.40 5.14
N VAL A 70 -47.70 -9.70 5.95
CA VAL A 70 -48.10 -9.29 7.30
C VAL A 70 -49.31 -8.36 7.23
N LYS A 71 -49.28 -7.34 6.36
CA LYS A 71 -50.43 -6.44 6.16
C LYS A 71 -51.70 -7.20 5.74
N GLN A 72 -51.56 -8.25 4.93
CA GLN A 72 -52.68 -9.09 4.55
C GLN A 72 -53.22 -9.91 5.74
N ALA A 73 -52.33 -10.50 6.54
CA ALA A 73 -52.70 -11.26 7.73
C ALA A 73 -53.35 -10.38 8.81
N GLU A 74 -52.87 -9.15 9.00
CA GLU A 74 -53.49 -8.14 9.87
C GLU A 74 -54.95 -7.87 9.48
N ARG A 75 -55.21 -7.68 8.18
CA ARG A 75 -56.58 -7.50 7.68
C ARG A 75 -57.45 -8.72 7.91
N GLN A 76 -56.93 -9.92 7.67
CA GLN A 76 -57.66 -11.18 7.91
C GLN A 76 -58.00 -11.37 9.38
N GLN A 77 -57.07 -11.06 10.27
CA GLN A 77 -57.28 -11.12 11.72
C GLN A 77 -58.35 -10.10 12.16
N GLN A 78 -58.34 -8.89 11.60
CA GLN A 78 -59.34 -7.88 11.88
C GLN A 78 -60.74 -8.27 11.38
N LEU A 79 -60.85 -8.88 10.19
CA LEU A 79 -62.11 -9.40 9.67
C LEU A 79 -62.64 -10.57 10.51
N ALA A 80 -61.77 -11.50 10.91
CA ALA A 80 -62.14 -12.62 11.79
C ALA A 80 -62.62 -12.12 13.17
N LYS A 81 -61.99 -11.05 13.69
CA LYS A 81 -62.43 -10.38 14.91
C LYS A 81 -63.82 -9.77 14.77
N GLN A 82 -64.07 -9.02 13.69
CA GLN A 82 -65.37 -8.41 13.41
C GLN A 82 -66.47 -9.48 13.29
N ALA A 83 -66.23 -10.56 12.55
CA ALA A 83 -67.17 -11.67 12.44
C ALA A 83 -67.45 -12.34 13.79
N LEU A 84 -66.42 -12.51 14.63
CA LEU A 84 -66.57 -13.04 15.98
C LEU A 84 -67.42 -12.11 16.86
N ASP A 85 -67.16 -10.80 16.83
CA ASP A 85 -67.91 -9.78 17.57
C ASP A 85 -69.40 -9.77 17.14
N GLU A 86 -69.69 -9.84 15.83
CA GLU A 86 -71.05 -9.97 15.30
C GLU A 86 -71.74 -11.29 15.72
N GLY A 87 -70.98 -12.38 15.74
CA GLY A 87 -71.44 -13.67 16.26
C GLY A 87 -71.88 -13.56 17.72
N TYR A 88 -71.09 -12.90 18.57
CA TYR A 88 -71.46 -12.64 19.97
C TYR A 88 -72.74 -11.80 20.09
N GLN A 89 -72.90 -10.75 19.26
CA GLN A 89 -74.13 -9.94 19.25
C GLN A 89 -75.37 -10.76 18.86
N THR A 90 -75.21 -11.74 17.98
CA THR A 90 -76.28 -12.65 17.58
C THR A 90 -76.61 -13.65 18.68
N PHE A 91 -75.59 -14.21 19.33
CA PHE A 91 -75.74 -15.11 20.47
C PHE A 91 -76.50 -14.48 21.65
N LEU A 92 -76.31 -13.17 21.90
CA LEU A 92 -77.08 -12.43 22.90
C LEU A 92 -78.59 -12.38 22.61
N LYS A 93 -79.00 -12.51 21.33
CA LYS A 93 -80.40 -12.54 20.90
C LYS A 93 -80.96 -13.96 20.83
N ASP A 94 -80.15 -14.93 20.40
CA ASP A 94 -80.48 -16.35 20.34
C ASP A 94 -79.36 -17.21 20.96
N PRO A 95 -79.57 -17.74 22.19
CA PRO A 95 -78.59 -18.55 22.91
C PRO A 95 -78.18 -19.87 22.25
N ASN A 96 -78.86 -20.31 21.18
CA ASN A 96 -78.50 -21.53 20.46
C ASN A 96 -77.51 -21.31 19.31
N THR A 97 -77.04 -20.07 19.09
CA THR A 97 -76.10 -19.75 17.99
C THR A 97 -74.69 -20.33 18.25
N PRO A 98 -74.11 -21.15 17.36
CA PRO A 98 -72.79 -21.74 17.58
C PRO A 98 -71.65 -20.73 17.34
N LEU A 99 -70.86 -20.42 18.38
CA LEU A 99 -69.71 -19.50 18.33
C LEU A 99 -68.35 -20.16 18.08
N THR A 100 -68.26 -21.48 18.26
CA THR A 100 -66.97 -22.21 18.33
C THR A 100 -66.14 -22.11 17.04
N SER A 101 -66.78 -22.09 15.87
CA SER A 101 -66.09 -21.91 14.59
C SER A 101 -65.44 -20.53 14.48
N LEU A 102 -66.18 -19.46 14.79
CA LEU A 102 -65.69 -18.08 14.76
C LEU A 102 -64.53 -17.87 15.74
N GLN A 103 -64.61 -18.47 16.93
CA GLN A 103 -63.53 -18.44 17.92
C GLN A 103 -62.26 -19.09 17.37
N LYS A 104 -62.40 -20.26 16.73
CA LYS A 104 -61.29 -20.98 16.12
C LYS A 104 -60.68 -20.20 14.94
N ASP A 105 -61.50 -19.59 14.09
CA ASP A 105 -61.03 -18.78 12.95
C ASP A 105 -60.22 -17.58 13.43
N TYR A 106 -60.69 -16.88 14.47
CA TYR A 106 -59.96 -15.77 15.08
C TYR A 106 -58.64 -16.21 15.71
N GLN A 107 -58.61 -17.34 16.43
CA GLN A 107 -57.39 -17.92 17.00
C GLN A 107 -56.38 -18.26 15.91
N GLN A 108 -56.82 -18.90 14.82
CA GLN A 108 -55.96 -19.25 13.68
C GLN A 108 -55.40 -18.01 12.98
N ALA A 109 -56.23 -16.99 12.74
CA ALA A 109 -55.77 -15.75 12.11
C ALA A 109 -54.76 -14.99 12.99
N THR A 110 -54.93 -15.04 14.31
CA THR A 110 -53.99 -14.45 15.28
C THR A 110 -52.65 -15.20 15.29
N GLN A 111 -52.67 -16.53 15.31
CA GLN A 111 -51.45 -17.33 15.24
C GLN A 111 -50.71 -17.09 13.91
N ALA A 112 -51.43 -17.07 12.79
CA ALA A 112 -50.83 -16.81 11.48
C ALA A 112 -50.17 -15.43 11.38
N LEU A 113 -50.76 -14.40 12.00
CA LEU A 113 -50.14 -13.08 12.09
C LEU A 113 -48.86 -13.12 12.94
N HIS A 114 -48.91 -13.75 14.11
CA HIS A 114 -47.75 -13.90 15.00
C HIS A 114 -46.59 -14.63 14.30
N ASP A 115 -46.87 -15.74 13.63
CA ASP A 115 -45.87 -16.53 12.90
C ASP A 115 -45.20 -15.70 11.80
N LYS A 116 -45.98 -14.91 11.04
CA LYS A 116 -45.43 -14.01 10.00
C LYS A 116 -44.60 -12.87 10.59
N GLN A 117 -44.98 -12.32 11.74
CA GLN A 117 -44.18 -11.32 12.45
C GLN A 117 -42.85 -11.92 12.93
N ALA A 118 -42.86 -13.13 13.49
CA ALA A 118 -41.65 -13.85 13.89
C ALA A 118 -40.71 -14.10 12.70
N GLN A 119 -41.25 -14.46 11.53
CA GLN A 119 -40.47 -14.63 10.31
C GLN A 119 -39.81 -13.31 9.86
N ILE A 120 -40.49 -12.16 9.96
CA ILE A 120 -39.88 -10.85 9.67
C ILE A 120 -38.70 -10.58 10.59
N HIS A 121 -38.83 -10.84 11.90
CA HIS A 121 -37.74 -10.65 12.84
C HIS A 121 -36.54 -11.55 12.53
N ALA A 122 -36.77 -12.81 12.17
CA ALA A 122 -35.70 -13.70 11.72
C ALA A 122 -35.01 -13.18 10.45
N GLN A 123 -35.78 -12.69 9.47
CA GLN A 123 -35.24 -12.09 8.24
C GLN A 123 -34.41 -10.83 8.52
N GLN A 124 -34.85 -9.98 9.46
CA GLN A 124 -34.12 -8.79 9.88
C GLN A 124 -32.80 -9.16 10.57
N ALA A 125 -32.77 -10.22 11.38
CA ALA A 125 -31.55 -10.74 12.00
C ALA A 125 -30.55 -11.27 10.96
N ALA A 126 -31.03 -11.94 9.91
CA ALA A 126 -30.18 -12.38 8.81
C ALA A 126 -29.56 -11.18 8.06
N ILE A 127 -30.35 -10.13 7.79
CA ILE A 127 -29.86 -8.89 7.18
C ILE A 127 -28.80 -8.20 8.05
N SER A 128 -28.99 -8.15 9.38
CA SER A 128 -27.97 -7.56 10.27
C SER A 128 -26.68 -8.38 10.28
N GLY A 129 -26.75 -9.71 10.27
CA GLY A 129 -25.56 -10.57 10.22
C GLY A 129 -24.75 -10.38 8.92
N GLN A 130 -25.44 -10.24 7.78
CA GLN A 130 -24.82 -9.94 6.50
C GLN A 130 -24.14 -8.56 6.48
N ARG A 131 -24.78 -7.53 7.07
CA ARG A 131 -24.19 -6.19 7.22
C ARG A 131 -22.95 -6.20 8.12
N GLU A 132 -22.96 -7.00 9.18
CA GLU A 132 -21.81 -7.18 10.05
C GLU A 132 -20.64 -7.83 9.31
N SER A 133 -20.90 -8.86 8.50
CA SER A 133 -19.88 -9.50 7.67
C SER A 133 -19.26 -8.54 6.65
N ILE A 134 -20.06 -7.66 6.03
CA ILE A 134 -19.52 -6.59 5.16
C ILE A 134 -18.65 -5.61 5.96
N SER A 135 -19.06 -5.24 7.17
CA SER A 135 -18.30 -4.33 8.04
C SER A 135 -16.93 -4.91 8.42
N THR A 136 -16.87 -6.19 8.78
CA THR A 136 -15.62 -6.87 9.12
C THR A 136 -14.70 -6.98 7.90
N LEU A 137 -15.24 -7.36 6.73
CA LEU A 137 -14.48 -7.41 5.48
C LEU A 137 -13.96 -6.03 5.05
N ASN A 138 -14.75 -4.96 5.20
CA ASN A 138 -14.28 -3.60 4.92
C ASN A 138 -13.10 -3.21 5.81
N THR A 139 -13.11 -3.63 7.08
CA THR A 139 -11.99 -3.40 8.00
C THR A 139 -10.75 -4.18 7.56
N ALA A 140 -10.92 -5.45 7.14
CA ALA A 140 -9.84 -6.26 6.58
C ALA A 140 -9.24 -5.67 5.30
N VAL A 141 -10.08 -5.18 4.38
CA VAL A 141 -9.67 -4.46 3.17
C VAL A 141 -8.86 -3.21 3.51
N ALA A 142 -9.32 -2.41 4.48
CA ALA A 142 -8.60 -1.22 4.92
C ALA A 142 -7.22 -1.57 5.49
N GLN A 143 -7.14 -2.66 6.26
CA GLN A 143 -5.88 -3.17 6.79
C GLN A 143 -4.97 -3.68 5.66
N ASN A 144 -5.50 -4.42 4.70
CA ASN A 144 -4.74 -4.88 3.53
C ASN A 144 -4.18 -3.70 2.72
N ARG A 145 -4.96 -2.62 2.53
CA ARG A 145 -4.47 -1.40 1.85
C ARG A 145 -3.28 -0.76 2.60
N LYS A 146 -3.30 -0.73 3.93
CA LYS A 146 -2.18 -0.25 4.76
C LYS A 146 -0.97 -1.18 4.66
N SER A 147 -1.18 -2.49 4.78
CA SER A 147 -0.11 -3.49 4.64
C SER A 147 0.54 -3.44 3.26
N LYS A 148 -0.24 -3.30 2.19
CA LYS A 148 0.27 -3.12 0.83
C LYS A 148 1.22 -1.93 0.72
N LEU A 149 0.81 -0.76 1.24
CA LEU A 149 1.64 0.44 1.23
C LEU A 149 2.94 0.20 2.00
N ALA A 150 2.87 -0.38 3.21
CA ALA A 150 4.05 -0.70 4.00
C ALA A 150 5.00 -1.68 3.29
N LEU A 151 4.47 -2.72 2.65
CA LEU A 151 5.24 -3.70 1.86
C LEU A 151 5.89 -3.05 0.64
N GLN A 152 5.20 -2.15 -0.05
CA GLN A 152 5.76 -1.39 -1.18
C GLN A 152 6.93 -0.52 -0.72
N GLN A 153 6.78 0.21 0.39
CA GLN A 153 7.87 1.01 0.96
C GLN A 153 9.07 0.14 1.36
N SER A 154 8.81 -1.01 1.99
CA SER A 154 9.86 -1.96 2.37
C SER A 154 10.56 -2.59 1.16
N LEU A 155 9.82 -2.85 0.08
CA LEU A 155 10.36 -3.36 -1.18
C LEU A 155 11.32 -2.35 -1.81
N ASP A 156 10.93 -1.08 -1.91
CA ASP A 156 11.78 -0.04 -2.49
C ASP A 156 13.06 0.18 -1.68
N GLN A 157 12.96 0.16 -0.35
CA GLN A 157 14.13 0.18 0.53
C GLN A 157 15.05 -1.03 0.30
N ALA A 158 14.48 -2.25 0.25
CA ALA A 158 15.25 -3.47 0.04
C ALA A 158 15.93 -3.49 -1.34
N ARG A 159 15.27 -2.97 -2.38
CA ARG A 159 15.84 -2.81 -3.73
C ARG A 159 17.02 -1.83 -3.73
N VAL A 160 16.90 -0.68 -3.07
CA VAL A 160 17.99 0.31 -2.92
C VAL A 160 19.19 -0.30 -2.21
N GLU A 161 18.97 -0.96 -1.07
CA GLU A 161 20.06 -1.59 -0.30
C GLU A 161 20.73 -2.71 -1.09
N ARG A 162 19.97 -3.55 -1.80
CA ARG A 162 20.53 -4.55 -2.72
C ARG A 162 21.39 -3.88 -3.80
N LEU A 163 20.88 -2.86 -4.47
CA LEU A 163 21.63 -2.18 -5.53
C LEU A 163 22.93 -1.56 -4.98
N ARG A 164 22.87 -0.99 -3.77
CA ARG A 164 24.03 -0.46 -3.06
C ARG A 164 25.10 -1.52 -2.83
N THR A 165 24.73 -2.69 -2.30
CA THR A 165 25.68 -3.79 -2.03
C THR A 165 26.24 -4.37 -3.32
N GLU A 166 25.45 -4.43 -4.39
CA GLU A 166 25.88 -4.88 -5.71
C GLU A 166 26.91 -3.95 -6.34
N PHE A 167 26.72 -2.62 -6.25
CA PHE A 167 27.72 -1.66 -6.70
C PHE A 167 28.98 -1.66 -5.84
N ALA A 168 28.87 -1.91 -4.53
CA ALA A 168 29.99 -1.94 -3.60
C ALA A 168 30.86 -3.21 -3.71
N ARG A 169 30.62 -4.08 -4.71
CA ARG A 169 31.37 -5.31 -4.91
C ARG A 169 32.85 -5.04 -5.13
N LYS A 170 33.66 -5.94 -4.59
CA LYS A 170 35.11 -5.97 -4.73
C LYS A 170 35.50 -7.12 -5.65
N GLY A 171 36.56 -6.95 -6.42
CA GLY A 171 37.09 -8.00 -7.28
C GLY A 171 38.50 -7.71 -7.73
N THR A 172 39.16 -8.73 -8.29
CA THR A 172 40.48 -8.60 -8.89
C THR A 172 40.38 -8.93 -10.37
N LEU A 173 41.03 -8.13 -11.22
CA LEU A 173 41.07 -8.32 -12.66
C LEU A 173 42.51 -8.30 -13.15
N GLU A 174 42.86 -9.26 -13.98
CA GLU A 174 44.10 -9.21 -14.75
C GLU A 174 43.85 -8.59 -16.13
N VAL A 175 44.65 -7.60 -16.50
CA VAL A 175 44.52 -6.87 -17.75
C VAL A 175 45.86 -6.77 -18.45
N VAL A 176 45.88 -7.32 -19.66
CA VAL A 176 46.97 -7.10 -20.61
C VAL A 176 46.67 -5.85 -21.43
N HIS A 177 47.61 -4.92 -21.48
CA HIS A 177 47.56 -3.73 -22.33
C HIS A 177 48.86 -3.56 -23.10
N THR A 178 48.76 -3.09 -24.34
CA THR A 178 49.90 -2.88 -25.21
C THR A 178 49.85 -1.48 -25.78
N ILE A 179 50.97 -0.78 -25.71
CA ILE A 179 51.14 0.55 -26.27
C ILE A 179 52.39 0.60 -27.15
N ASN A 180 52.39 1.51 -28.11
CA ASN A 180 53.60 1.85 -28.85
C ASN A 180 54.30 3.02 -28.15
N CYS A 181 55.61 2.91 -27.92
CA CYS A 181 56.40 3.97 -27.33
C CYS A 181 56.70 5.07 -28.36
N GLN A 182 56.58 6.32 -27.95
CA GLN A 182 56.96 7.48 -28.74
C GLN A 182 58.48 7.51 -28.93
N ARG A 183 58.94 8.03 -30.08
CA ARG A 183 60.38 8.03 -30.41
C ARG A 183 61.20 8.97 -29.52
N ASP A 184 60.54 9.97 -28.95
CA ASP A 184 61.10 11.04 -28.12
C ASP A 184 60.85 10.85 -26.62
N GLU A 185 60.08 9.84 -26.20
CA GLU A 185 59.89 9.51 -24.78
C GLU A 185 60.95 8.53 -24.27
N THR A 186 61.23 8.55 -22.96
CA THR A 186 62.10 7.55 -22.34
C THR A 186 61.35 6.23 -22.12
N LEU A 187 62.06 5.10 -22.06
CA LEU A 187 61.44 3.80 -21.79
C LEU A 187 60.62 3.82 -20.48
N GLY A 188 61.13 4.45 -19.41
CA GLY A 188 60.39 4.59 -18.15
C GLY A 188 59.20 5.55 -18.21
N GLN A 189 59.15 6.48 -19.17
CA GLN A 189 57.93 7.26 -19.47
C GLN A 189 56.90 6.37 -20.20
N CYS A 190 57.36 5.58 -21.18
CA CYS A 190 56.51 4.62 -21.88
C CYS A 190 55.90 3.60 -20.90
N GLU A 191 56.70 3.00 -20.01
CA GLU A 191 56.22 2.05 -19.00
C GLU A 191 55.12 2.64 -18.12
N ARG A 192 55.35 3.83 -17.55
CA ARG A 192 54.36 4.52 -16.71
C ARG A 192 53.07 4.83 -17.48
N ARG A 193 53.18 5.26 -18.73
CA ARG A 193 52.03 5.50 -19.61
C ARG A 193 51.27 4.21 -19.90
N GLY A 194 51.98 3.11 -20.16
CA GLY A 194 51.40 1.79 -20.40
C GLY A 194 50.64 1.27 -19.17
N GLN A 195 51.24 1.42 -17.98
CA GLN A 195 50.61 1.06 -16.71
C GLN A 195 49.36 1.91 -16.44
N GLN A 196 49.42 3.23 -16.65
CA GLN A 196 48.27 4.13 -16.48
C GLN A 196 47.11 3.77 -17.42
N GLN A 197 47.39 3.53 -18.70
CA GLN A 197 46.36 3.12 -19.67
C GLN A 197 45.81 1.72 -19.37
N GLY A 198 46.67 0.78 -18.92
CA GLY A 198 46.25 -0.53 -18.46
C GLY A 198 45.32 -0.45 -17.25
N LEU A 199 45.61 0.44 -16.30
CA LEU A 199 44.74 0.72 -15.15
C LEU A 199 43.40 1.30 -15.59
N SER A 200 43.38 2.28 -16.50
CA SER A 200 42.13 2.81 -17.07
C SER A 200 41.29 1.73 -17.77
N LYS A 201 41.95 0.82 -18.51
CA LYS A 201 41.31 -0.34 -19.14
C LYS A 201 40.73 -1.30 -18.09
N ALA A 202 41.46 -1.57 -17.00
CA ALA A 202 40.99 -2.38 -15.88
C ALA A 202 39.77 -1.77 -15.19
N THR A 203 39.81 -0.47 -14.90
CA THR A 203 38.69 0.27 -14.33
C THR A 203 37.44 0.21 -15.21
N SER A 204 37.57 0.45 -16.52
CA SER A 204 36.45 0.36 -17.46
C SER A 204 35.86 -1.06 -17.52
N ARG A 205 36.70 -2.09 -17.61
CA ARG A 205 36.27 -3.50 -17.65
C ARG A 205 35.60 -3.94 -16.36
N PHE A 206 36.13 -3.53 -15.21
CA PHE A 206 35.52 -3.84 -13.92
C PHE A 206 34.15 -3.16 -13.77
N LEU A 207 34.03 -1.90 -14.18
CA LEU A 207 32.75 -1.20 -14.16
C LEU A 207 31.72 -1.91 -15.06
N ASP A 208 32.11 -2.33 -16.28
CA ASP A 208 31.24 -3.14 -17.15
C ASP A 208 30.78 -4.43 -16.46
N GLN A 209 31.69 -5.14 -15.76
CA GLN A 209 31.35 -6.34 -15.00
C GLN A 209 30.40 -6.06 -13.83
N VAL A 210 30.55 -4.93 -13.14
CA VAL A 210 29.63 -4.53 -12.06
C VAL A 210 28.22 -4.37 -12.63
N TYR A 211 28.04 -3.56 -13.69
CA TYR A 211 26.73 -3.33 -14.30
C TYR A 211 26.10 -4.63 -14.80
N ASN A 212 26.83 -5.45 -15.56
CA ASN A 212 26.29 -6.68 -16.15
C ASN A 212 25.85 -7.73 -15.11
N ASN A 213 26.31 -7.60 -13.86
CA ASN A 213 25.98 -8.52 -12.77
C ASN A 213 25.01 -7.92 -11.72
N LEU A 214 24.38 -6.79 -12.03
CA LEU A 214 23.32 -6.22 -11.20
C LEU A 214 22.02 -7.01 -11.35
N SER A 215 21.29 -7.22 -10.25
CA SER A 215 20.00 -7.92 -10.27
C SER A 215 18.96 -7.21 -11.12
N GLU A 216 19.03 -5.88 -11.21
CA GLU A 216 18.13 -5.03 -11.99
C GLU A 216 18.80 -4.42 -13.22
N TYR A 217 19.71 -5.17 -13.84
CA TYR A 217 20.51 -4.73 -15.00
C TYR A 217 19.69 -4.00 -16.07
N ARG A 218 18.51 -4.51 -16.44
CA ARG A 218 17.70 -3.90 -17.52
C ARG A 218 17.28 -2.46 -17.21
N LEU A 219 16.92 -2.19 -15.96
CA LEU A 219 16.51 -0.85 -15.52
C LEU A 219 17.72 0.07 -15.36
N VAL A 220 18.79 -0.44 -14.74
CA VAL A 220 19.96 0.34 -14.39
C VAL A 220 20.86 0.64 -15.60
N SER A 221 21.00 -0.30 -16.53
CA SER A 221 21.84 -0.15 -17.74
C SER A 221 21.36 0.97 -18.67
N ALA A 222 20.04 1.17 -18.76
CA ALA A 222 19.45 2.28 -19.53
C ALA A 222 19.80 3.66 -18.97
N LYS A 223 20.28 3.72 -17.72
CA LYS A 223 20.59 4.95 -16.97
C LYS A 223 22.02 4.99 -16.49
N ARG A 224 22.92 4.25 -17.14
CA ARG A 224 24.32 4.12 -16.73
C ARG A 224 24.99 5.48 -16.53
N ASP A 225 24.70 6.44 -17.42
CA ASP A 225 25.27 7.78 -17.38
C ASP A 225 24.81 8.62 -16.16
N LEU A 226 23.67 8.29 -15.55
CA LEU A 226 23.15 8.97 -14.37
C LEU A 226 23.77 8.46 -13.07
N ALA A 227 24.27 7.22 -13.07
CA ALA A 227 24.73 6.56 -11.86
C ALA A 227 25.95 7.25 -11.22
N ASN A 228 26.77 7.96 -12.03
CA ASN A 228 28.07 8.48 -11.62
C ASN A 228 28.91 7.44 -10.85
N ALA A 229 28.80 6.17 -11.24
CA ALA A 229 29.47 5.06 -10.59
C ALA A 229 30.99 5.17 -10.84
N ARG A 230 31.75 4.98 -9.76
CA ARG A 230 33.21 5.08 -9.74
C ARG A 230 33.80 3.75 -9.31
N VAL A 231 35.07 3.56 -9.66
CA VAL A 231 35.83 2.40 -9.21
C VAL A 231 37.03 2.91 -8.43
N LYS A 232 37.17 2.42 -7.21
CA LYS A 232 38.34 2.65 -6.37
C LYS A 232 39.33 1.53 -6.56
N VAL A 233 40.55 1.89 -6.98
CA VAL A 233 41.67 0.96 -7.05
C VAL A 233 42.17 0.72 -5.63
N VAL A 234 42.05 -0.51 -5.15
CA VAL A 234 42.51 -0.93 -3.81
C VAL A 234 44.00 -1.25 -3.85
N SER A 235 44.43 -2.00 -4.87
CA SER A 235 45.84 -2.28 -5.14
C SER A 235 46.04 -2.59 -6.63
N SER A 236 47.25 -2.33 -7.12
CA SER A 236 47.66 -2.65 -8.48
C SER A 236 49.12 -3.07 -8.49
N HIS A 237 49.45 -4.16 -9.18
CA HIS A 237 50.83 -4.56 -9.39
C HIS A 237 51.03 -5.13 -10.80
N VAL A 238 52.27 -5.03 -11.29
CA VAL A 238 52.68 -5.61 -12.57
C VAL A 238 52.98 -7.08 -12.33
N VAL A 239 52.27 -7.96 -13.05
CA VAL A 239 52.52 -9.40 -13.06
C VAL A 239 53.68 -9.72 -14.01
N ASP A 240 53.63 -9.12 -15.20
CA ASP A 240 54.65 -9.26 -16.23
C ASP A 240 54.68 -7.99 -17.10
N SER A 241 55.84 -7.67 -17.67
CA SER A 241 55.97 -6.58 -18.63
C SER A 241 57.17 -6.77 -19.53
N ALA A 242 57.00 -6.48 -20.83
CA ALA A 242 58.06 -6.67 -21.82
C ALA A 242 57.99 -5.64 -22.95
N PHE A 243 59.17 -5.31 -23.50
CA PHE A 243 59.29 -4.62 -24.78
C PHE A 243 59.40 -5.63 -25.91
N SER A 244 58.76 -5.33 -27.04
CA SER A 244 58.74 -6.19 -28.22
C SER A 244 58.74 -5.38 -29.52
N GLY A 245 59.23 -6.00 -30.59
CA GLY A 245 59.21 -5.43 -31.94
C GLY A 245 59.95 -4.08 -32.04
N GLN A 246 59.34 -3.12 -32.75
CA GLN A 246 59.89 -1.78 -33.01
C GLN A 246 59.52 -0.75 -31.93
N GLY A 247 59.39 -1.16 -30.67
CA GLY A 247 59.05 -0.27 -29.55
C GLY A 247 57.63 -0.43 -28.99
N ASN A 248 57.05 -1.63 -29.06
CA ASN A 248 55.81 -1.92 -28.35
C ASN A 248 56.11 -2.35 -26.91
N PHE A 249 55.44 -1.73 -25.95
CA PHE A 249 55.47 -2.12 -24.55
C PHE A 249 54.18 -2.86 -24.18
N ASN A 250 54.31 -4.09 -23.70
CA ASN A 250 53.21 -4.90 -23.18
C ASN A 250 53.31 -4.96 -21.65
N VAL A 251 52.18 -4.75 -20.97
CA VAL A 251 52.08 -4.87 -19.52
C VAL A 251 50.88 -5.73 -19.15
N ASN A 252 51.09 -6.69 -18.26
CA ASN A 252 50.05 -7.42 -17.56
C ASN A 252 49.92 -6.89 -16.13
N LEU A 253 48.76 -6.34 -15.80
CA LEU A 253 48.46 -5.76 -14.49
C LEU A 253 47.44 -6.64 -13.77
N SER A 254 47.71 -6.95 -12.50
CA SER A 254 46.71 -7.50 -11.59
C SER A 254 46.23 -6.38 -10.65
N VAL A 255 44.94 -6.07 -10.75
CA VAL A 255 44.33 -4.89 -10.11
C VAL A 255 43.16 -5.33 -9.23
N ALA A 256 43.25 -5.07 -7.93
CA ALA A 256 42.13 -5.22 -7.01
C ALA A 256 41.32 -3.91 -6.95
N MET A 257 40.02 -4.01 -7.15
CA MET A 257 39.11 -2.87 -7.29
C MET A 257 37.87 -3.04 -6.41
N ALA A 258 37.28 -1.92 -6.03
CA ALA A 258 35.98 -1.84 -5.36
C ALA A 258 35.11 -0.82 -6.11
N GLY A 259 33.85 -1.18 -6.40
CA GLY A 259 32.90 -0.23 -6.95
C GLY A 259 32.39 0.73 -5.88
N GLU A 260 32.09 1.96 -6.28
CA GLU A 260 31.48 2.99 -5.44
C GLU A 260 30.41 3.73 -6.24
N VAL A 261 29.28 4.01 -5.61
CA VAL A 261 28.17 4.76 -6.22
C VAL A 261 27.64 5.75 -5.20
N ASP A 262 27.22 6.93 -5.67
CA ASP A 262 26.58 7.90 -4.80
C ASP A 262 25.17 7.43 -4.43
N ASN A 263 24.86 7.43 -3.13
CA ASN A 263 23.56 6.99 -2.63
C ASN A 263 22.43 7.78 -3.28
N SER A 264 22.60 9.09 -3.49
CA SER A 264 21.58 9.94 -4.12
C SER A 264 21.19 9.47 -5.54
N GLN A 265 22.11 8.81 -6.26
CA GLN A 265 21.86 8.32 -7.61
C GLN A 265 21.16 6.96 -7.64
N LEU A 266 21.24 6.16 -6.57
CA LEU A 266 20.61 4.84 -6.51
C LEU A 266 19.09 4.90 -6.73
N CYS A 267 18.42 5.90 -6.17
CA CYS A 267 16.96 6.05 -6.29
C CYS A 267 16.56 6.47 -7.70
N SER A 268 17.35 7.35 -8.33
CA SER A 268 17.16 7.75 -9.73
C SER A 268 17.30 6.57 -10.69
N LEU A 269 18.23 5.65 -10.40
CA LEU A 269 18.41 4.42 -11.18
C LEU A 269 17.19 3.50 -11.03
N LEU A 270 16.64 3.36 -9.82
CA LEU A 270 15.53 2.46 -9.50
C LEU A 270 14.12 3.05 -9.72
N GLU A 271 14.00 4.35 -10.01
CA GLU A 271 12.72 5.08 -10.13
C GLU A 271 11.90 5.09 -8.84
N VAL A 272 12.57 5.18 -7.70
CA VAL A 272 11.92 5.19 -6.39
C VAL A 272 12.08 6.56 -5.72
N ASP A 273 11.29 6.81 -4.67
CA ASP A 273 11.34 8.07 -3.94
C ASP A 273 12.77 8.33 -3.39
N PRO A 274 13.34 9.54 -3.60
CA PRO A 274 14.68 9.89 -3.12
C PRO A 274 14.88 9.68 -1.61
N GLY A 275 13.82 9.72 -0.81
CA GLY A 275 13.83 9.47 0.62
C GLY A 275 14.38 8.10 1.00
N TYR A 276 14.25 7.08 0.15
CA TYR A 276 14.80 5.74 0.41
C TYR A 276 16.33 5.66 0.29
N CYS A 277 16.95 6.62 -0.40
CA CYS A 277 18.39 6.67 -0.59
C CYS A 277 19.11 7.62 0.36
N GLN A 278 18.36 8.35 1.19
CA GLN A 278 18.94 9.15 2.25
C GLN A 278 19.43 8.20 3.33
N SER A 279 20.75 8.22 3.60
CA SER A 279 21.32 7.60 4.79
C SER A 279 20.86 8.40 6.02
N ARG A 280 19.60 8.23 6.43
CA ARG A 280 19.23 8.57 7.80
C ARG A 280 19.89 7.53 8.67
N THR A 281 21.06 7.89 9.22
CA THR A 281 21.55 7.24 10.43
C THR A 281 20.53 7.53 11.51
N ILE A 282 19.46 6.73 11.57
CA ILE A 282 18.59 6.72 12.74
C ILE A 282 19.45 6.09 13.83
N THR A 283 20.05 6.93 14.66
CA THR A 283 20.57 6.48 15.94
C THR A 283 19.35 6.00 16.73
N VAL A 284 19.02 4.72 16.63
CA VAL A 284 17.99 4.09 17.47
C VAL A 284 18.58 4.03 18.87
N ASN A 285 18.47 5.14 19.61
CA ASN A 285 18.52 5.06 21.05
C ASN A 285 17.27 4.28 21.46
N ARG A 286 17.49 2.99 21.75
CA ARG A 286 16.61 2.07 22.45
C ARG A 286 15.68 2.87 23.37
N LEU A 287 14.42 3.05 22.96
CA LEU A 287 13.37 3.51 23.85
C LEU A 287 13.19 2.41 24.90
N GLN A 288 13.92 2.53 26.00
CA GLN A 288 13.60 1.79 27.21
C GLN A 288 12.24 2.27 27.67
N ASN A 289 11.35 1.29 27.86
CA ASN A 289 10.05 1.44 28.50
C ASN A 289 10.15 2.35 29.72
N HIS A 290 9.56 3.54 29.63
CA HIS A 290 9.12 4.27 30.81
C HIS A 290 7.61 4.47 30.73
N THR A 291 6.92 3.70 31.56
CA THR A 291 5.55 3.91 31.99
C THR A 291 5.43 5.34 32.52
N ILE A 292 4.66 6.19 31.84
CA ILE A 292 4.33 7.52 32.34
C ILE A 292 3.17 7.38 33.31
N ASN A 293 3.49 7.43 34.60
CA ASN A 293 2.53 7.77 35.63
C ASN A 293 2.33 9.29 35.60
N ASN A 294 1.07 9.68 35.59
CA ASN A 294 0.60 11.04 35.39
C ASN A 294 0.42 11.68 36.78
N GLU A 295 1.32 12.56 37.20
CA GLU A 295 1.07 13.45 38.34
C GLU A 295 1.53 14.88 38.03
N VAL A 296 0.55 15.78 38.15
CA VAL A 296 0.65 17.22 38.02
C VAL A 296 1.25 17.79 39.31
N SER A 297 2.26 18.65 39.20
CA SER A 297 2.52 19.67 40.22
C SER A 297 3.33 20.86 39.69
N GLN A 298 2.93 22.02 40.19
CA GLN A 298 3.30 23.39 39.83
C GLN A 298 4.71 23.75 40.35
N GLY A 299 5.37 24.75 39.75
CA GLY A 299 6.44 25.49 40.44
C GLY A 299 7.56 26.10 39.61
N GLN A 300 7.40 27.39 39.29
CA GLN A 300 8.37 28.49 39.35
C GLN A 300 9.77 28.40 38.69
N LEU A 301 10.00 29.40 37.83
CA LEU A 301 11.30 29.91 37.36
C LEU A 301 12.01 30.71 38.48
N SER A 302 13.31 30.48 38.64
CA SER A 302 14.26 31.51 39.06
C SER A 302 15.61 31.30 38.39
N GLU A 303 16.11 32.35 37.74
CA GLU A 303 17.42 32.45 37.12
C GLU A 303 18.50 32.74 38.18
N GLN A 304 19.64 32.06 38.10
CA GLN A 304 20.90 32.59 38.63
C GLN A 304 22.11 32.00 37.90
N SER A 305 22.97 32.91 37.46
CA SER A 305 24.18 32.74 36.66
C SER A 305 25.37 32.24 37.48
N ASP A 306 26.23 31.41 36.87
CA ASP A 306 27.68 31.59 36.98
C ASP A 306 28.44 30.93 35.82
N ASN A 307 29.51 31.63 35.41
CA ASN A 307 30.33 31.38 34.23
C ASN A 307 31.46 30.38 34.55
N THR A 308 31.75 29.40 33.68
CA THR A 308 33.12 28.98 33.31
C THR A 308 33.12 27.94 32.18
N ASP A 309 33.65 28.37 31.04
CA ASP A 309 34.47 27.64 30.06
C ASP A 309 34.22 26.13 29.83
N SER A 310 33.38 25.82 28.82
CA SER A 310 33.50 24.68 27.89
C SER A 310 32.31 24.72 26.92
N ALA A 311 32.51 25.21 25.70
CA ALA A 311 31.46 25.22 24.67
C ALA A 311 31.23 23.79 24.13
N ILE A 312 30.42 23.02 24.84
CA ILE A 312 29.59 21.93 24.31
C ILE A 312 28.21 22.55 24.11
N GLU A 313 27.79 22.81 22.88
CA GLU A 313 26.43 23.31 22.63
C GLU A 313 25.53 22.16 22.18
N VAL A 314 24.83 21.59 23.16
CA VAL A 314 23.62 20.80 22.94
C VAL A 314 22.43 21.71 23.24
N GLY A 315 21.73 22.10 22.17
CA GLY A 315 20.28 22.24 22.08
C GLY A 315 19.54 23.24 22.99
N ARG A 316 18.98 24.29 22.36
CA ARG A 316 17.65 24.76 22.74
C ARG A 316 16.61 24.00 21.93
N ILE A 317 15.84 23.19 22.64
CA ILE A 317 14.53 22.70 22.20
C ILE A 317 13.57 23.91 22.29
N ALA A 318 13.18 24.46 21.14
CA ALA A 318 11.91 25.15 21.00
C ALA A 318 10.99 24.17 20.28
N ALA A 319 9.95 23.78 20.99
CA ALA A 319 8.94 22.85 20.53
C ALA A 319 7.98 23.53 19.53
N LEU A 320 7.44 22.70 18.63
CA LEU A 320 6.13 22.84 17.99
C LEU A 320 5.99 23.96 16.93
N GLY A 321 6.31 23.60 15.69
CA GLY A 321 5.90 24.30 14.49
C GLY A 321 6.61 23.70 13.27
N ASP A 322 5.86 23.33 12.24
CA ASP A 322 6.33 22.95 10.91
C ASP A 322 6.89 21.54 10.70
N PHE A 323 5.97 20.57 10.66
CA PHE A 323 6.01 19.57 9.60
C PHE A 323 5.34 20.14 8.35
N GLN A 324 6.11 20.84 7.51
CA GLN A 324 5.79 20.98 6.10
C GLN A 324 6.99 20.54 5.25
N GLU A 325 6.90 19.25 4.92
CA GLU A 325 7.22 18.65 3.63
C GLU A 325 7.59 19.67 2.53
N HIS A 326 8.85 19.66 2.10
CA HIS A 326 9.23 20.23 0.80
C HIS A 326 8.75 19.28 -0.30
N ALA A 327 7.43 19.24 -0.48
CA ALA A 327 6.84 18.89 -1.75
C ALA A 327 7.39 19.88 -2.78
N LYS A 328 7.73 19.36 -3.95
CA LYS A 328 7.73 20.09 -5.22
C LYS A 328 6.59 21.12 -5.14
N ASN A 329 6.85 22.40 -5.37
CA ASN A 329 5.80 23.42 -5.37
C ASN A 329 4.84 23.13 -6.53
N VAL A 330 3.92 22.18 -6.31
CA VAL A 330 2.78 21.92 -7.16
C VAL A 330 1.77 22.91 -6.66
N GLU A 331 1.54 23.98 -7.42
CA GLU A 331 0.48 24.92 -7.11
C GLU A 331 -0.79 24.12 -6.80
N GLN A 332 -1.27 24.24 -5.58
CA GLN A 332 -2.50 23.58 -5.16
C GLN A 332 -3.63 24.58 -5.33
N VAL A 333 -4.69 24.15 -6.00
CA VAL A 333 -5.84 25.00 -6.31
C VAL A 333 -7.12 24.30 -5.86
N THR A 334 -8.09 25.09 -5.45
CA THR A 334 -9.34 24.55 -4.90
C THR A 334 -10.32 24.19 -6.02
N LEU A 335 -10.77 22.95 -6.02
CA LEU A 335 -11.91 22.48 -6.78
C LEU A 335 -13.14 22.45 -5.87
N THR A 336 -14.16 23.24 -6.20
CA THR A 336 -15.47 23.18 -5.53
C THR A 336 -16.43 22.36 -6.36
N VAL A 337 -17.03 21.32 -5.78
CA VAL A 337 -18.08 20.52 -6.41
C VAL A 337 -19.42 20.80 -5.74
N ARG A 338 -20.40 21.19 -6.55
CA ARG A 338 -21.78 21.48 -6.16
C ARG A 338 -22.74 20.63 -6.97
N SER A 339 -23.91 20.37 -6.41
CA SER A 339 -24.95 19.57 -7.03
C SER A 339 -26.32 20.16 -6.79
N ASN A 340 -27.25 19.88 -7.70
CA ASN A 340 -28.66 20.21 -7.54
C ASN A 340 -29.41 19.24 -6.61
N VAL A 341 -28.78 18.16 -6.14
CA VAL A 341 -29.40 17.16 -5.27
C VAL A 341 -28.53 16.93 -4.02
N VAL A 342 -29.16 16.85 -2.84
CA VAL A 342 -28.49 16.59 -1.56
C VAL A 342 -28.27 15.08 -1.31
N GLU A 343 -27.38 14.73 -0.38
CA GLU A 343 -26.97 13.35 -0.07
C GLU A 343 -26.50 12.58 -1.33
N ASP A 344 -25.72 13.26 -2.16
CA ASP A 344 -24.98 12.64 -3.24
C ASP A 344 -23.56 12.27 -2.77
N THR A 345 -22.79 11.61 -3.63
CA THR A 345 -21.39 11.29 -3.34
C THR A 345 -20.53 11.68 -4.53
N VAL A 346 -19.52 12.49 -4.26
CA VAL A 346 -18.50 12.95 -5.19
C VAL A 346 -17.33 11.97 -5.19
N PHE A 347 -16.89 11.61 -6.39
CA PHE A 347 -15.72 10.81 -6.66
C PHE A 347 -14.78 11.62 -7.55
N ILE A 348 -13.48 11.60 -7.25
CA ILE A 348 -12.44 12.24 -8.07
C ILE A 348 -11.43 11.16 -8.42
N ASN A 349 -11.22 10.93 -9.72
CA ASN A 349 -10.43 9.82 -10.24
C ASN A 349 -10.87 8.44 -9.69
N GLY A 350 -12.16 8.30 -9.38
CA GLY A 350 -12.75 7.08 -8.82
C GLY A 350 -12.66 6.94 -7.30
N GLU A 351 -11.95 7.82 -6.59
CA GLU A 351 -11.86 7.81 -5.12
C GLU A 351 -12.97 8.66 -4.50
N PRO A 352 -13.70 8.22 -3.46
CA PRO A 352 -14.78 9.01 -2.85
C PRO A 352 -14.24 10.14 -1.98
N TYR A 353 -14.75 11.35 -2.19
CA TYR A 353 -14.38 12.55 -1.42
C TYR A 353 -15.49 13.06 -0.49
N GLY A 354 -16.68 12.43 -0.53
CA GLY A 354 -17.81 12.79 0.34
C GLY A 354 -18.99 13.38 -0.43
N GLN A 355 -19.86 14.14 0.23
CA GLN A 355 -21.08 14.71 -0.36
C GLN A 355 -20.86 16.15 -0.83
N THR A 356 -21.69 16.64 -1.75
CA THR A 356 -21.71 18.09 -2.05
C THR A 356 -22.40 18.89 -0.94
N LYS A 357 -22.00 20.13 -0.63
CA LYS A 357 -20.92 20.95 -1.19
C LYS A 357 -19.55 20.44 -0.72
N LEU A 358 -18.68 20.13 -1.68
CA LEU A 358 -17.31 19.69 -1.44
C LEU A 358 -16.34 20.78 -1.91
N ASP A 359 -15.44 21.21 -1.04
CA ASP A 359 -14.29 22.05 -1.38
C ASP A 359 -13.03 21.22 -1.14
N VAL A 360 -12.28 20.92 -2.19
CA VAL A 360 -11.06 20.10 -2.10
C VAL A 360 -9.88 20.81 -2.75
N THR A 361 -8.76 20.84 -2.04
CA THR A 361 -7.51 21.40 -2.56
C THR A 361 -6.72 20.29 -3.23
N LEU A 362 -6.48 20.44 -4.53
CA LEU A 362 -5.80 19.45 -5.36
C LEU A 362 -4.63 20.09 -6.12
N PRO A 363 -3.56 19.34 -6.39
CA PRO A 363 -2.51 19.73 -7.32
C PRO A 363 -3.07 20.18 -8.69
N LEU A 364 -2.38 21.09 -9.40
CA LEU A 364 -2.69 21.33 -10.82
C LEU A 364 -2.66 20.00 -11.60
N GLY A 365 -3.65 19.76 -12.45
CA GLY A 365 -3.73 18.52 -13.21
C GLY A 365 -5.12 18.20 -13.75
N GLU A 366 -5.24 17.06 -14.44
CA GLU A 366 -6.52 16.57 -14.95
C GLU A 366 -7.20 15.62 -13.97
N TYR A 367 -8.50 15.84 -13.75
CA TYR A 367 -9.31 15.06 -12.84
C TYR A 367 -10.61 14.61 -13.51
N GLN A 368 -10.98 13.35 -13.31
CA GLN A 368 -12.31 12.84 -13.63
C GLN A 368 -13.19 13.01 -12.39
N VAL A 369 -14.13 13.96 -12.45
CA VAL A 369 -15.11 14.18 -11.38
C VAL A 369 -16.38 13.43 -11.72
N GLU A 370 -16.85 12.61 -10.78
CA GLU A 370 -18.12 11.90 -10.88
C GLU A 370 -18.99 12.18 -9.65
N VAL A 371 -20.25 12.54 -9.86
CA VAL A 371 -21.23 12.70 -8.79
C VAL A 371 -22.32 11.66 -8.96
N ARG A 372 -22.51 10.83 -7.93
CA ARG A 372 -23.48 9.73 -7.92
C ARG A 372 -24.53 9.96 -6.85
N LYS A 373 -25.77 9.62 -7.17
CA LYS A 373 -26.84 9.43 -6.19
C LYS A 373 -27.75 8.29 -6.62
N PRO A 374 -28.14 7.38 -5.71
CA PRO A 374 -29.14 6.37 -6.00
C PRO A 374 -30.44 6.98 -6.55
N GLY A 375 -30.97 6.43 -7.64
CA GLY A 375 -32.17 6.92 -8.32
C GLY A 375 -31.94 8.06 -9.33
N TYR A 376 -30.70 8.51 -9.52
CA TYR A 376 -30.32 9.53 -10.50
C TYR A 376 -29.30 8.97 -11.50
N LYS A 377 -29.21 9.58 -12.68
CA LYS A 377 -28.10 9.32 -13.61
C LYS A 377 -26.84 9.98 -13.05
N SER A 378 -25.73 9.24 -13.01
CA SER A 378 -24.46 9.81 -12.56
C SER A 378 -24.00 10.91 -13.51
N TYR A 379 -23.45 11.97 -12.93
CA TYR A 379 -22.85 13.07 -13.67
C TYR A 379 -21.34 12.85 -13.71
N GLN A 380 -20.73 12.82 -14.89
CA GLN A 380 -19.28 12.64 -15.06
C GLN A 380 -18.71 13.74 -15.95
N VAL A 381 -17.60 14.35 -15.53
CA VAL A 381 -16.89 15.38 -16.30
C VAL A 381 -15.39 15.28 -16.08
N LYS A 382 -14.60 15.55 -17.12
CA LYS A 382 -13.16 15.76 -16.99
C LYS A 382 -12.87 17.24 -16.78
N VAL A 383 -12.05 17.56 -15.79
CA VAL A 383 -11.69 18.92 -15.40
C VAL A 383 -10.18 19.06 -15.46
N VAL A 384 -9.69 20.05 -16.20
CA VAL A 384 -8.28 20.46 -16.18
C VAL A 384 -8.16 21.58 -15.16
N LEU A 385 -7.54 21.30 -14.03
CA LEU A 385 -7.50 22.19 -12.88
C LEU A 385 -6.23 23.04 -12.95
N GLU A 386 -6.34 24.20 -13.59
CA GLU A 386 -5.24 25.19 -13.74
C GLU A 386 -5.36 26.38 -12.77
N LYS A 387 -6.56 26.58 -12.22
CA LYS A 387 -6.94 27.65 -11.29
C LYS A 387 -8.14 27.20 -10.46
N PRO A 388 -8.51 27.89 -9.37
CA PRO A 388 -9.70 27.54 -8.60
C PRO A 388 -10.94 27.48 -9.51
N GLN A 389 -11.64 26.36 -9.47
CA GLN A 389 -12.75 26.08 -10.39
C GLN A 389 -13.93 25.47 -9.63
N VAL A 390 -15.13 25.79 -10.10
CA VAL A 390 -16.38 25.24 -9.57
C VAL A 390 -17.03 24.34 -10.61
N VAL A 391 -17.35 23.11 -10.22
CA VAL A 391 -18.13 22.16 -11.01
C VAL A 391 -19.54 22.08 -10.44
N TYR A 392 -20.53 22.36 -11.28
CA TYR A 392 -21.94 22.21 -10.93
C TYR A 392 -22.50 20.96 -11.61
N ALA A 393 -22.64 19.88 -10.85
CA ALA A 393 -23.26 18.64 -11.29
C ALA A 393 -24.78 18.81 -11.35
N GLN A 394 -25.37 18.52 -12.52
CA GLN A 394 -26.82 18.45 -12.68
C GLN A 394 -27.25 16.99 -12.85
N LEU A 395 -27.78 16.42 -11.78
CA LEU A 395 -28.31 15.07 -11.75
C LEU A 395 -29.79 15.11 -12.16
N SER A 396 -30.15 14.28 -13.15
CA SER A 396 -31.52 14.03 -13.55
C SER A 396 -31.97 12.66 -13.03
N LYS A 397 -33.24 12.55 -12.60
CA LYS A 397 -33.79 11.27 -12.15
C LYS A 397 -33.64 10.23 -13.25
N SER A 398 -33.15 9.06 -12.90
CA SER A 398 -33.12 7.94 -13.83
C SER A 398 -34.56 7.50 -14.08
N ALA A 399 -35.01 7.56 -15.33
CA ALA A 399 -36.28 6.98 -15.75
C ALA A 399 -36.18 5.45 -15.64
N VAL A 400 -36.37 4.93 -14.43
CA VAL A 400 -36.67 3.51 -14.25
C VAL A 400 -38.05 3.33 -14.87
N LYS A 401 -38.12 2.67 -16.04
CA LYS A 401 -39.38 2.12 -16.53
C LYS A 401 -39.89 1.18 -15.44
N LEU A 402 -40.94 1.62 -14.74
CA LEU A 402 -41.80 0.75 -13.97
C LEU A 402 -42.32 -0.30 -14.93
N ALA A 403 -41.69 -1.48 -14.95
CA ALA A 403 -42.27 -2.65 -15.56
C ALA A 403 -43.51 -2.99 -14.74
N SER A 404 -44.67 -2.62 -15.28
CA SER A 404 -45.98 -2.99 -14.79
C SER A 404 -46.17 -4.51 -14.92
N LYS A 405 -46.23 -5.22 -13.79
CA LYS A 405 -47.35 -6.08 -13.37
C LYS A 405 -47.04 -6.76 -12.04
#